data_AF-A0A2E4PJH5-F1
#
_entry.id   AF-A0A2E4PJH5-F1
#
_cell.length_a   1.000
_cell.length_b   1.000
_cell.length_c   1.000
_cell.angle_alpha   90.00
_cell.angle_beta   90.00
_cell.angle_gamma   90.00
#
_symmetry.space_group_name_H-M   'P 1'
#
loop_
_entity.id
_entity.type
_entity.pdbx_description
1 polymer ?
#
loop_
_entity_poly.entity_id
_entity_poly.type
_entity_poly.pdbx_seq_one_letter_code
_entity_poly.pdbx_strand_id
1 'polypeptide(L)'
;MKMKKEYIGKYITIIAIRNYILDKCITNKAILLHSKNFDDIVLEYRSFYNESMSVPYELLGNYIGEDYTKTVPMDRISVIDYDTSEFNYSNYEETFDLYDGEQAYRCGFCGRIVDGNGNELYDEERNRIIRYIENFENPIVNNAYGKCCRDKW
;
A
#
# COMPACT_ATOMS: atom_id res chain seq x y z
N MET A 1 17.26 5.47 -15.66
CA MET A 1 16.71 6.84 -15.66
C MET A 1 17.29 7.62 -14.48
N LYS A 2 17.70 8.88 -14.64
CA LYS A 2 18.25 9.67 -13.50
C LYS A 2 17.09 10.22 -12.69
N MET A 3 16.82 9.62 -11.52
CA MET A 3 15.78 10.08 -10.60
C MET A 3 16.25 11.33 -9.86
N LYS A 4 15.51 12.43 -9.99
CA LYS A 4 15.80 13.67 -9.28
C LYS A 4 14.98 13.70 -7.99
N LYS A 5 15.67 13.68 -6.86
CA LYS A 5 15.06 13.66 -5.52
C LYS A 5 14.98 15.09 -4.99
N GLU A 6 13.79 15.52 -4.59
CA GLU A 6 13.55 16.89 -4.15
C GLU A 6 12.92 16.93 -2.76
N TYR A 7 13.28 17.96 -1.98
CA TYR A 7 12.67 18.25 -0.69
C TYR A 7 11.55 19.26 -0.88
N ILE A 8 10.35 18.94 -0.40
CA ILE A 8 9.17 19.82 -0.52
C ILE A 8 8.56 20.18 0.83
N GLY A 9 9.18 19.75 1.93
CA GLY A 9 8.70 20.01 3.28
C GLY A 9 8.95 18.82 4.21
N LYS A 10 8.90 19.08 5.53
CA LYS A 10 9.09 18.04 6.56
C LYS A 10 7.92 17.07 6.64
N TYR A 11 6.74 17.51 6.20
CA TYR A 11 5.55 16.69 6.09
C TYR A 11 5.06 16.79 4.65
N ILE A 12 5.01 15.65 3.97
CA ILE A 12 4.46 15.57 2.63
C ILE A 12 2.95 15.40 2.78
N THR A 13 2.19 16.42 2.37
CA THR A 13 0.73 16.44 2.37
C THR A 13 0.18 16.56 0.94
N ILE A 14 -1.10 16.27 0.74
CA ILE A 14 -1.78 16.45 -0.56
C ILE A 14 -1.64 17.90 -1.03
N ILE A 15 -1.79 18.87 -0.11
CA ILE A 15 -1.60 20.30 -0.41
C ILE A 15 -0.14 20.61 -0.78
N ALA A 16 0.84 20.05 -0.07
CA ALA A 16 2.25 20.26 -0.36
C ALA A 16 2.62 19.74 -1.76
N ILE A 17 2.15 18.54 -2.11
CA ILE A 17 2.33 17.95 -3.45
C ILE A 17 1.63 18.82 -4.51
N ARG A 18 0.38 19.23 -4.27
CA ARG A 18 -0.38 20.11 -5.18
C ARG A 18 0.37 21.40 -5.46
N ASN A 19 0.86 22.08 -4.42
CA ASN A 19 1.58 23.34 -4.56
C ASN A 19 2.90 23.13 -5.30
N TYR A 20 3.62 22.05 -5.01
CA TYR A 20 4.83 21.69 -5.74
C TYR A 20 4.58 21.47 -7.24
N ILE A 21 3.51 20.73 -7.61
CA ILE A 21 3.11 20.52 -9.00
C ILE A 21 2.88 21.85 -9.71
N LEU A 22 2.16 22.77 -9.07
CA LEU A 22 1.82 24.08 -9.62
C LEU A 22 3.06 24.99 -9.73
N ASP A 23 3.88 25.07 -8.69
CA ASP A 23 5.09 25.91 -8.64
C ASP A 23 6.16 25.48 -9.64
N LYS A 24 6.21 24.17 -9.96
CA LYS A 24 7.17 23.58 -10.90
C LYS A 24 6.58 23.30 -12.28
N CYS A 25 5.30 23.60 -12.50
CA CYS A 25 4.58 23.31 -13.74
C CYS A 25 4.74 21.85 -14.19
N ILE A 26 4.58 20.89 -13.28
CA ILE A 26 4.74 19.46 -13.56
C ILE A 26 3.48 18.93 -14.25
N THR A 27 3.65 18.26 -15.37
CA THR A 27 2.55 17.73 -16.19
C THR A 27 2.87 16.34 -16.71
N ASN A 28 1.90 15.42 -16.61
CA ASN A 28 2.00 14.03 -17.10
C ASN A 28 3.27 13.32 -16.58
N LYS A 29 3.56 13.48 -15.29
CA LYS A 29 4.66 12.81 -14.59
C LYS A 29 4.13 11.92 -13.48
N ALA A 30 5.00 11.05 -13.00
CA ALA A 30 4.80 10.28 -11.79
C ALA A 30 5.61 10.92 -10.67
N ILE A 31 4.95 11.16 -9.55
CA ILE A 31 5.54 11.64 -8.31
C ILE A 31 5.55 10.48 -7.35
N LEU A 32 6.75 9.94 -7.12
CA LEU A 32 6.97 8.79 -6.27
C LEU A 32 7.38 9.22 -4.87
N LEU A 33 6.78 8.57 -3.86
CA LEU A 33 6.93 8.86 -2.45
C LEU A 33 7.52 7.65 -1.72
N HIS A 34 8.21 7.88 -0.61
CA HIS A 34 8.51 6.81 0.34
C HIS A 34 7.20 6.22 0.90
N SER A 35 7.15 4.90 1.16
CA SER A 35 5.95 4.17 1.61
C SER A 35 5.20 4.87 2.75
N LYS A 36 5.91 5.24 3.82
CA LYS A 36 5.29 5.98 4.95
C LYS A 36 4.71 7.33 4.56
N ASN A 37 5.34 8.06 3.64
CA ASN A 37 4.76 9.32 3.16
C ASN A 37 3.52 9.06 2.29
N PHE A 38 3.49 7.96 1.52
CA PHE A 38 2.30 7.59 0.76
C PHE A 38 1.15 7.17 1.69
N ASP A 39 1.42 6.39 2.74
CA ASP A 39 0.44 6.04 3.78
C ASP A 39 -0.15 7.31 4.43
N ASP A 40 0.70 8.28 4.77
CA ASP A 40 0.26 9.57 5.31
C ASP A 40 -0.70 10.30 4.34
N ILE A 41 -0.42 10.25 3.02
CA ILE A 41 -1.30 10.82 1.97
C ILE A 41 -2.63 10.08 1.89
N VAL A 42 -2.64 8.74 1.98
CA VAL A 42 -3.86 7.93 1.99
C VAL A 42 -4.73 8.26 3.21
N LEU A 43 -4.10 8.38 4.38
CA LEU A 43 -4.79 8.75 5.62
C LEU A 43 -5.31 10.19 5.58
N GLU A 44 -4.54 11.14 5.05
CA GLU A 44 -4.97 12.52 4.83
C GLU A 44 -6.19 12.57 3.90
N TYR A 45 -6.14 11.87 2.77
CA TYR A 45 -7.25 11.81 1.81
C TYR A 45 -8.52 11.28 2.48
N ARG A 46 -8.41 10.13 3.17
CA ARG A 46 -9.55 9.52 3.85
C ARG A 46 -10.12 10.43 4.93
N SER A 47 -9.27 11.12 5.68
CA SER A 47 -9.69 12.07 6.72
C SER A 47 -10.44 13.26 6.11
N PHE A 48 -9.97 13.77 4.97
CA PHE A 48 -10.53 14.97 4.34
C PHE A 48 -11.80 14.69 3.53
N TYR A 49 -11.84 13.61 2.75
CA TYR A 49 -12.94 13.29 1.83
C TYR A 49 -13.93 12.25 2.41
N ASN A 50 -13.60 11.60 3.53
CA ASN A 50 -14.40 10.55 4.15
C ASN A 50 -14.70 9.36 3.21
N GLU A 51 -13.78 9.06 2.31
CA GLU A 51 -13.85 7.94 1.38
C GLU A 51 -12.46 7.34 1.15
N SER A 52 -12.39 6.16 0.53
CA SER A 52 -11.13 5.54 0.15
C SER A 52 -10.52 6.26 -1.06
N MET A 53 -9.20 6.38 -1.07
CA MET A 53 -8.47 6.89 -2.23
C MET A 53 -8.60 5.93 -3.42
N SER A 54 -8.86 6.47 -4.62
CA SER A 54 -8.87 5.70 -5.86
C SER A 54 -7.46 5.31 -6.27
N VAL A 55 -7.31 4.13 -6.87
CA VAL A 55 -6.06 3.67 -7.49
C VAL A 55 -6.29 3.51 -9.00
N PRO A 56 -5.49 4.16 -9.87
CA PRO A 56 -4.39 5.05 -9.54
C PRO A 56 -4.88 6.36 -8.89
N TYR A 57 -4.05 6.93 -8.01
CA TYR A 57 -4.32 8.27 -7.48
C TYR A 57 -3.67 9.31 -8.39
N GLU A 58 -4.50 10.19 -8.93
CA GLU A 58 -4.05 11.30 -9.78
C GLU A 58 -4.32 12.64 -9.12
N LEU A 59 -3.32 13.53 -9.20
CA LEU A 59 -3.43 14.89 -8.74
C LEU A 59 -2.97 15.85 -9.85
N LEU A 60 -3.90 16.67 -10.34
CA LEU A 60 -3.67 17.59 -11.46
C LEU A 60 -3.08 16.91 -12.72
N GLY A 61 -3.56 15.70 -13.04
CA GLY A 61 -3.09 14.92 -14.20
C GLY A 61 -1.68 14.32 -14.04
N ASN A 62 -1.16 14.26 -12.81
CA ASN A 62 0.08 13.57 -12.47
C ASN A 62 -0.23 12.38 -11.57
N TYR A 63 0.41 11.26 -11.83
CA TYR A 63 0.30 10.07 -10.99
C TYR A 63 1.04 10.30 -9.67
N ILE A 64 0.39 9.99 -8.55
CA ILE A 64 0.99 10.01 -7.23
C ILE A 64 1.03 8.58 -6.71
N GLY A 65 2.22 8.09 -6.36
CA GLY A 65 2.37 6.69 -5.97
C GLY A 65 3.54 6.43 -5.05
N GLU A 66 3.58 5.21 -4.53
CA GLU A 66 4.67 4.69 -3.73
C GLU A 66 5.89 4.32 -4.60
N ASP A 67 7.10 4.60 -4.10
CA ASP A 67 8.34 4.05 -4.64
C ASP A 67 8.61 2.66 -4.07
N TYR A 68 8.12 1.63 -4.77
CA TYR A 68 8.37 0.23 -4.41
C TYR A 68 9.86 -0.17 -4.47
N THR A 69 10.71 0.62 -5.14
CA THR A 69 12.15 0.36 -5.18
C THR A 69 12.90 0.86 -3.94
N LYS A 70 12.21 1.54 -3.02
CA LYS A 70 12.75 2.07 -1.75
C LYS A 70 13.94 3.02 -1.95
N THR A 71 13.99 3.71 -3.07
CA THR A 71 15.06 4.65 -3.41
C THR A 71 14.74 6.09 -3.01
N VAL A 72 13.46 6.45 -2.92
CA VAL A 72 12.99 7.75 -2.43
C VAL A 72 13.11 7.77 -0.90
N PRO A 73 13.96 8.63 -0.32
CA PRO A 73 14.05 8.76 1.12
C PRO A 73 12.75 9.34 1.72
N MET A 74 12.53 9.08 3.00
CA MET A 74 11.49 9.75 3.77
C MET A 74 11.59 11.28 3.62
N ASP A 75 10.44 11.95 3.56
CA ASP A 75 10.29 13.39 3.39
C ASP A 75 10.95 13.92 2.12
N ARG A 76 11.04 13.09 1.08
CA ARG A 76 11.47 13.47 -0.27
C ARG A 76 10.48 12.94 -1.29
N ILE A 77 10.50 13.56 -2.46
CA ILE A 77 9.78 13.09 -3.64
C ILE A 77 10.75 12.81 -4.77
N SER A 78 10.37 11.93 -5.69
CA SER A 78 11.03 11.78 -6.99
C SER A 78 10.02 12.01 -8.11
N VAL A 79 10.44 12.75 -9.13
CA VAL A 79 9.62 13.01 -10.32
C VAL A 79 10.22 12.24 -11.49
N ILE A 80 9.42 11.41 -12.13
CA ILE A 80 9.83 10.59 -13.27
C ILE A 80 8.85 10.72 -14.44
N ASP A 81 9.31 10.41 -15.65
CA ASP A 81 8.45 10.35 -16.83
C ASP A 81 7.39 9.27 -16.62
N TYR A 82 6.12 9.65 -16.79
CA TYR A 82 4.98 8.74 -16.71
C TYR A 82 4.55 8.42 -18.13
N ASP A 83 5.04 7.30 -18.65
CA ASP A 83 4.54 6.75 -19.90
C ASP A 83 3.33 5.86 -19.59
N THR A 84 2.13 6.34 -19.92
CA THR A 84 0.88 5.61 -19.72
C THR A 84 0.83 4.29 -20.51
N SER A 85 1.76 4.07 -21.46
CA SER A 85 1.83 2.84 -22.26
C SER A 85 2.59 1.69 -21.58
N GLU A 86 3.41 1.96 -20.55
CA GLU A 86 4.13 0.93 -19.78
C GLU A 86 3.28 0.34 -18.64
N PHE A 87 2.22 1.05 -18.21
CA PHE A 87 1.22 0.53 -17.28
C PHE A 87 0.12 -0.21 -18.05
N ASN A 88 0.50 -1.29 -18.72
CA ASN A 88 -0.46 -2.26 -19.27
C ASN A 88 -1.11 -2.99 -18.08
N TYR A 89 -2.32 -2.57 -17.70
CA TYR A 89 -3.14 -3.10 -16.60
C TYR A 89 -3.56 -4.58 -16.75
N SER A 90 -2.87 -5.37 -17.57
CA SER A 90 -3.18 -6.78 -17.83
C SER A 90 -2.20 -7.77 -17.21
N ASN A 91 -1.23 -7.33 -16.39
CA ASN A 91 -0.26 -8.21 -15.71
C ASN A 91 0.15 -7.72 -14.31
N TYR A 92 -0.67 -6.91 -13.64
CA TYR A 92 -0.53 -6.77 -12.19
C TYR A 92 -1.12 -8.04 -11.56
N GLU A 93 -0.28 -9.07 -11.41
CA GLU A 93 -0.43 -9.91 -10.22
C GLU A 93 -0.34 -8.94 -9.05
N GLU A 94 -1.43 -8.78 -8.30
CA GLU A 94 -1.44 -8.05 -7.06
C GLU A 94 -0.40 -8.66 -6.12
N THR A 95 0.84 -8.18 -6.18
CA THR A 95 1.76 -8.29 -5.05
C THR A 95 1.29 -7.26 -4.03
N PHE A 96 0.18 -7.57 -3.36
CA PHE A 96 -0.12 -7.05 -2.03
C PHE A 96 0.99 -7.56 -1.10
N ASP A 97 2.19 -6.96 -1.22
CA ASP A 97 3.22 -7.11 -0.22
C ASP A 97 2.74 -6.34 1.01
N LEU A 98 2.46 -7.13 2.03
CA LEU A 98 1.81 -6.76 3.28
C LEU A 98 2.64 -5.74 4.05
N TYR A 99 1.97 -4.82 4.74
CA TYR A 99 2.62 -3.81 5.58
C TYR A 99 3.03 -4.43 6.92
N ASP A 100 4.17 -3.98 7.45
CA ASP A 100 4.63 -4.35 8.79
C ASP A 100 3.60 -3.87 9.84
N GLY A 101 2.82 -4.81 10.40
CA GLY A 101 1.69 -4.53 11.31
C GLY A 101 0.36 -5.20 10.95
N GLU A 102 0.26 -5.90 9.80
CA GLU A 102 -0.93 -6.69 9.50
C GLU A 102 -1.14 -7.86 10.45
N GLN A 103 -2.41 -8.11 10.80
CA GLN A 103 -2.77 -9.18 11.73
C GLN A 103 -3.21 -10.40 10.94
N ALA A 104 -2.43 -11.48 11.02
CA ALA A 104 -2.83 -12.79 10.53
C ALA A 104 -3.68 -13.51 11.59
N TYR A 105 -4.65 -14.30 11.16
CA TYR A 105 -5.46 -15.10 12.07
C TYR A 105 -5.38 -16.60 11.74
N ARG A 106 -5.24 -17.41 12.78
CA ARG A 106 -5.34 -18.87 12.72
C ARG A 106 -6.51 -19.35 13.57
N CYS A 107 -7.17 -20.40 13.12
CA CYS A 107 -8.13 -21.12 13.94
C CYS A 107 -7.40 -21.69 15.16
N GLY A 108 -7.83 -21.31 16.36
CA GLY A 108 -7.23 -21.80 17.61
C GLY A 108 -7.34 -23.31 17.84
N PHE A 109 -8.15 -24.04 17.04
CA PHE A 109 -8.33 -25.48 17.16
C PHE A 109 -7.53 -26.28 16.14
N CYS A 110 -7.61 -25.93 14.86
CA CYS A 110 -6.97 -26.69 13.77
C CYS A 110 -5.79 -25.97 13.11
N GLY A 111 -5.49 -24.74 13.51
CA GLY A 111 -4.37 -23.96 12.99
C GLY A 111 -4.53 -23.45 11.55
N ARG A 112 -5.67 -23.71 10.90
CA ARG A 112 -5.97 -23.19 9.54
C ARG A 112 -6.00 -21.68 9.53
N ILE A 113 -5.63 -21.08 8.39
CA ILE A 113 -5.74 -19.65 8.18
C ILE A 113 -7.22 -19.27 8.09
N VAL A 114 -7.61 -18.27 8.87
CA VAL A 114 -8.99 -17.75 8.94
C VAL A 114 -8.96 -16.23 8.87
N ASP A 115 -10.11 -15.61 8.62
CA ASP A 115 -10.28 -14.16 8.85
C ASP A 115 -10.51 -13.85 10.34
N GLY A 116 -10.58 -12.56 10.69
CA GLY A 116 -10.87 -12.13 12.07
C GLY A 116 -12.23 -12.56 12.62
N ASN A 117 -13.14 -13.01 11.75
CA ASN A 117 -14.47 -13.55 12.10
C ASN A 117 -14.47 -15.09 12.18
N GLY A 118 -13.32 -15.73 11.98
CA GLY A 118 -13.16 -17.18 12.01
C GLY A 118 -13.61 -17.92 10.75
N ASN A 119 -13.90 -17.25 9.64
CA ASN A 119 -14.16 -17.91 8.36
C ASN A 119 -12.83 -18.43 7.78
N GLU A 120 -12.82 -19.66 7.25
CA GLU A 120 -11.63 -20.19 6.59
C GLU A 120 -11.34 -19.42 5.30
N LEU A 121 -10.08 -19.02 5.13
CA LEU A 121 -9.60 -18.36 3.92
C LEU A 121 -9.00 -19.38 2.96
N TYR A 122 -9.16 -19.12 1.67
CA TYR A 122 -8.73 -20.01 0.58
C TYR A 122 -7.84 -19.27 -0.42
N ASP A 123 -7.23 -20.04 -1.33
CA ASP A 123 -6.53 -19.56 -2.52
C ASP A 123 -5.57 -18.39 -2.28
N GLU A 124 -5.74 -17.30 -3.01
CA GLU A 124 -4.84 -16.15 -3.02
C GLU A 124 -4.77 -15.48 -1.65
N GLU A 125 -5.91 -15.28 -0.97
CA GLU A 125 -5.97 -14.68 0.36
C GLU A 125 -5.23 -15.52 1.40
N ARG A 126 -5.39 -16.86 1.34
CA ARG A 126 -4.66 -17.79 2.22
C ARG A 126 -3.17 -17.74 1.94
N ASN A 127 -2.77 -17.80 0.67
CA ASN A 127 -1.37 -17.79 0.28
C ASN A 127 -0.69 -16.47 0.64
N ARG A 128 -1.42 -15.36 0.55
CA ARG A 128 -0.97 -14.03 0.99
C ARG A 128 -0.62 -14.02 2.48
N ILE A 129 -1.50 -14.54 3.33
CA ILE A 129 -1.24 -14.63 4.78
C ILE A 129 -0.11 -15.63 5.09
N ILE A 130 0.04 -16.71 4.33
CA ILE A 130 1.17 -17.62 4.54
C ILE A 130 2.51 -16.91 4.24
N ARG A 131 2.58 -16.18 3.13
CA ARG A 131 3.77 -15.39 2.76
C ARG A 131 4.11 -14.34 3.83
N TYR A 132 3.12 -13.71 4.44
CA TYR A 132 3.33 -12.83 5.60
C TYR A 132 4.07 -13.54 6.74
N ILE A 133 3.56 -14.69 7.15
CA ILE A 133 4.04 -15.41 8.32
C ILE A 133 5.46 -15.94 8.08
N GLU A 134 5.76 -16.35 6.85
CA GLU A 134 7.05 -16.94 6.49
C GLU A 134 8.17 -15.91 6.25
N ASN A 135 7.83 -14.72 5.73
CA ASN A 135 8.84 -13.75 5.28
C ASN A 135 9.15 -12.62 6.26
N PHE A 136 8.36 -12.47 7.33
CA PHE A 136 8.56 -11.40 8.32
C PHE A 136 9.23 -11.93 9.60
N GLU A 137 10.14 -11.14 10.18
CA GLU A 137 10.91 -11.53 11.38
C GLU A 137 10.02 -11.64 12.63
N ASN A 138 8.95 -10.83 12.72
CA ASN A 138 8.02 -10.79 13.85
C ASN A 138 6.55 -10.67 13.39
N PRO A 139 5.96 -11.70 12.74
CA PRO A 139 4.60 -11.63 12.24
C PRO A 139 3.59 -11.64 13.39
N ILE A 140 2.57 -10.78 13.33
CA ILE A 140 1.47 -10.75 14.30
C ILE A 140 0.44 -11.82 13.92
N VAL A 141 0.44 -12.94 14.64
CA VAL A 141 -0.49 -14.06 14.40
C VAL A 141 -1.41 -14.26 15.60
N ASN A 142 -2.70 -13.98 15.41
CA ASN A 142 -3.74 -14.13 16.42
C ASN A 142 -4.49 -15.45 16.28
N ASN A 143 -5.00 -15.97 17.40
CA ASN A 143 -5.93 -17.10 17.40
C ASN A 143 -7.37 -16.59 17.36
N ALA A 144 -8.14 -17.05 16.39
CA ALA A 144 -9.58 -16.81 16.28
C ALA A 144 -10.38 -18.10 16.48
N TYR A 145 -11.64 -17.95 16.86
CA TYR A 145 -12.60 -19.06 16.88
C TYR A 145 -12.95 -19.47 15.45
N GLY A 146 -12.23 -20.45 14.89
CA GLY A 146 -12.44 -20.87 13.52
C GLY A 146 -13.73 -21.66 13.33
N LYS A 147 -14.62 -21.17 12.47
CA LYS A 147 -15.85 -21.85 12.05
C LYS A 147 -15.58 -23.17 11.32
N CYS A 148 -14.37 -23.36 10.81
CA CYS A 148 -13.90 -24.65 10.28
C CYS A 148 -13.86 -25.79 11.32
N CYS A 149 -14.01 -25.48 12.61
CA CYS A 149 -14.10 -26.44 13.70
C CYS A 149 -15.37 -26.27 14.53
N ARG A 150 -16.42 -25.65 13.95
CA ARG A 150 -17.68 -25.33 14.66
C ARG A 150 -18.32 -26.55 15.35
N ASP A 151 -18.15 -27.73 14.78
CA ASP A 151 -18.73 -28.98 15.26
C ASP A 151 -17.74 -29.88 16.02
N LYS A 152 -16.54 -29.38 16.34
CA LYS A 152 -15.52 -30.10 17.12
C LYS A 152 -15.63 -29.85 18.62
N TRP A 153 -16.80 -29.42 19.08
CA TRP A 153 -17.13 -29.15 20.47
C TRP A 153 -18.14 -30.17 20.97
#